data_AF-A0A3D8VM99-F1
#
_entry.id   AF-A0A3D8VM99-F1
#
_cell.length_a   1.000
_cell.length_b   1.000
_cell.length_c   1.000
_cell.angle_alpha   90.00
_cell.angle_beta   90.00
_cell.angle_gamma   90.00
#
_symmetry.space_group_name_H-M   'P 1'
#
loop_
_entity.id
_entity.type
_entity.pdbx_description
1 polymer ?
#
loop_
_entity_poly.entity_id
_entity_poly.type
_entity_poly.pdbx_seq_one_letter_code
_entity_poly.pdbx_strand_id
1 'polypeptide(L)' 'MERLRQRLEAAEKALAAFEKLATLKNPNDVERDASIQRFKFSFEASWKAAKQFLSDIEGMDAERVL' A
#
# COMPACT_ATOMS: atom_id res chain seq x y z
N MET A 1 0.73 -18.13 5.01
CA MET A 1 -0.68 -17.73 4.72
C MET A 1 -1.29 -16.71 5.69
N GLU A 2 -1.36 -16.93 7.01
CA GLU A 2 -1.98 -15.96 7.95
C GLU A 2 -1.38 -14.54 7.83
N ARG A 3 -0.04 -14.47 7.82
CA ARG A 3 0.71 -13.21 7.62
C ARG A 3 0.43 -12.56 6.25
N LEU A 4 0.32 -13.36 5.20
CA LEU A 4 0.00 -12.86 3.86
C LEU A 4 -1.40 -12.24 3.83
N ARG A 5 -2.40 -12.89 4.44
CA ARG A 5 -3.77 -12.35 4.56
C ARG A 5 -3.77 -11.01 5.31
N GLN A 6 -3.08 -10.93 6.45
CA GLN A 6 -2.95 -9.68 7.21
C GLN A 6 -2.31 -8.56 6.39
N ARG A 7 -1.32 -8.88 5.55
CA ARG A 7 -0.67 -7.88 4.68
C ARG A 7 -1.57 -7.44 3.53
N LEU A 8 -2.32 -8.35 2.93
CA LEU A 8 -3.31 -8.01 1.91
C LEU A 8 -4.39 -7.08 2.49
N GLU A 9 -4.94 -7.42 3.65
CA GLU A 9 -5.93 -6.59 4.34
C GLU A 9 -5.37 -5.20 4.70
N ALA A 10 -4.12 -5.13 5.15
CA ALA A 10 -3.45 -3.86 5.42
C ALA A 10 -3.25 -3.02 4.14
N ALA A 11 -2.88 -3.65 3.02
CA ALA A 11 -2.73 -2.99 1.73
C ALA A 11 -4.07 -2.46 1.20
N GLU A 12 -5.14 -3.25 1.29
CA GLU A 12 -6.51 -2.84 0.92
C GLU A 12 -6.97 -1.63 1.76
N LYS A 13 -6.79 -1.69 3.08
CA LYS A 13 -7.12 -0.56 3.98
C LYS A 13 -6.34 0.71 3.63
N ALA A 14 -5.04 0.57 3.35
CA ALA A 14 -4.19 1.69 2.97
C ALA A 14 -4.60 2.31 1.63
N LEU A 15 -4.91 1.48 0.63
CA LEU A 15 -5.40 1.91 -0.67
C LEU A 15 -6.75 2.63 -0.56
N ALA A 16 -7.72 2.04 0.15
CA ALA A 16 -9.03 2.67 0.36
C ALA A 16 -8.91 4.02 1.09
N ALA A 17 -7.95 4.18 2.01
CA ALA A 17 -7.68 5.45 2.67
C ALA A 17 -7.07 6.50 1.71
N PHE A 18 -6.22 6.07 0.78
CA PHE A 18 -5.66 6.93 -0.28
C PHE A 18 -6.75 7.39 -1.26
N GLU A 19 -7.59 6.47 -1.76
CA GLU A 19 -8.65 6.78 -2.73
C GLU A 19 -9.63 7.85 -2.23
N LYS A 20 -9.93 7.86 -0.93
CA LYS A 20 -10.75 8.91 -0.29
C LYS A 20 -10.17 10.33 -0.46
N LEU A 21 -8.84 10.48 -0.54
CA LEU A 21 -8.20 11.78 -0.76
C LEU A 21 -7.91 12.03 -2.24
N ALA A 22 -7.56 10.99 -2.99
CA ALA A 22 -7.26 11.09 -4.42
C ALA A 22 -8.47 11.54 -5.26
N THR A 23 -9.69 11.33 -4.75
CA THR A 23 -10.94 11.68 -5.44
C THR A 23 -11.49 13.06 -5.08
N LEU A 24 -10.82 13.83 -4.22
CA LEU A 24 -11.21 15.20 -3.90
C LEU A 24 -11.03 16.09 -5.13
N LYS A 25 -12.08 16.84 -5.50
CA LYS A 25 -12.06 17.69 -6.71
C LYS A 25 -11.18 18.93 -6.57
N ASN A 26 -11.07 19.50 -5.37
CA ASN A 26 -10.31 20.72 -5.08
C ASN A 26 -9.65 20.62 -3.70
N PRO A 27 -8.64 19.74 -3.52
CA PRO A 27 -7.97 19.60 -2.24
C PRO A 27 -7.16 20.87 -1.92
N ASN A 28 -7.22 21.31 -0.67
CA ASN A 28 -6.27 22.29 -0.15
C ASN A 28 -4.87 21.69 0.01
N ASP A 29 -3.88 22.50 0.37
CA ASP A 29 -2.49 22.02 0.44
C ASP A 29 -2.29 20.92 1.49
N VAL A 30 -2.98 20.97 2.63
CA VAL A 30 -2.93 19.92 3.67
C VAL A 30 -3.54 18.61 3.16
N GLU A 31 -4.66 18.68 2.45
CA GLU A 31 -5.31 17.50 1.85
C GLU A 31 -4.46 16.89 0.74
N ARG A 32 -3.77 17.72 -0.04
CA ARG A 32 -2.82 17.28 -1.08
C ARG A 32 -1.64 16.55 -0.44
N ASP A 33 -1.03 17.12 0.59
CA ASP A 33 0.09 16.51 1.31
C ASP A 33 -0.32 15.19 1.99
N ALA A 34 -1.51 15.18 2.60
CA ALA A 34 -2.08 13.96 3.16
C ALA A 34 -2.32 12.89 2.10
N SER A 35 -2.76 13.27 0.90
CA SER A 35 -2.94 12.35 -0.24
C SER A 35 -1.62 11.74 -0.68
N ILE A 36 -0.56 12.56 -0.83
CA ILE A 36 0.80 12.10 -1.15
C ILE A 36 1.33 11.14 -0.06
N GLN A 37 1.09 11.45 1.21
CA GLN A 37 1.50 10.59 2.31
C GLN A 37 0.74 9.25 2.29
N ARG A 38 -0.58 9.27 2.04
CA ARG A 38 -1.38 8.04 1.94
C ARG A 38 -1.02 7.20 0.72
N PHE A 39 -0.65 7.83 -0.40
CA PHE A 39 -0.09 7.15 -1.56
C PHE A 39 1.20 6.40 -1.22
N LYS A 40 2.17 7.07 -0.57
CA LYS A 40 3.44 6.42 -0.18
C LYS A 40 3.19 5.23 0.76
N PHE A 41 2.27 5.39 1.71
CA PHE A 41 1.91 4.33 2.65
C PHE A 41 1.17 3.16 1.96
N SER A 42 0.22 3.44 1.04
CA SER A 42 -0.47 2.39 0.30
C SER A 42 0.49 1.60 -0.59
N PHE A 43 1.40 2.28 -1.29
CA PHE A 43 2.46 1.64 -2.07
C PHE A 43 3.35 0.74 -1.20
N GLU A 44 3.80 1.23 -0.04
CA GLU A 44 4.63 0.43 0.87
C GLU A 44 3.89 -0.81 1.39
N ALA A 45 2.61 -0.67 1.75
CA ALA A 45 1.78 -1.77 2.20
C ALA A 45 1.56 -2.82 1.09
N SER A 46 1.23 -2.37 -0.12
CA SER A 46 1.09 -3.22 -1.31
C SER A 46 2.40 -3.95 -1.64
N TRP A 47 3.54 -3.25 -1.59
CA TRP A 47 4.84 -3.86 -1.81
C TRP A 47 5.16 -4.94 -0.77
N LYS A 48 4.90 -4.65 0.51
CA LYS A 48 5.04 -5.61 1.60
C LYS A 48 4.18 -6.86 1.39
N ALA A 49 2.96 -6.71 0.89
CA ALA A 49 2.07 -7.83 0.57
C ALA A 49 2.58 -8.64 -0.64
N ALA A 50 2.95 -7.96 -1.73
CA ALA A 50 3.48 -8.58 -2.94
C ALA A 50 4.74 -9.42 -2.64
N LYS A 51 5.68 -8.88 -1.86
CA LYS A 51 6.87 -9.65 -1.44
C LYS A 51 6.54 -10.89 -0.63
N GLN A 52 5.57 -10.77 0.29
CA GLN A 52 5.15 -11.93 1.07
C GLN A 52 4.49 -12.99 0.18
N PHE A 53 3.73 -12.57 -0.84
CA PHE A 53 3.15 -13.48 -1.82
C PHE A 53 4.23 -14.19 -2.64
N LEU A 54 5.19 -13.43 -3.20
CA LEU A 54 6.30 -13.99 -3.97
C LEU A 54 7.10 -15.01 -3.13
N SER A 55 7.36 -14.71 -1.86
CA SER A 55 8.07 -15.62 -0.97
C SER A 55 7.24 -16.84 -0.56
N ASP A 56 5.99 -16.66 -0.12
CA ASP A 56 5.15 -17.77 0.41
C ASP A 56 4.64 -18.71 -0.69
N ILE A 57 4.36 -18.18 -1.88
CA ILE A 57 3.65 -18.89 -2.96
C ILE A 57 4.58 -19.24 -4.12
N GLU A 58 5.37 -18.26 -4.57
CA GLU A 58 6.23 -18.44 -5.75
C GLU A 58 7.64 -18.93 -5.38
N GLY A 59 7.99 -18.95 -4.08
CA GLY A 59 9.33 -19.31 -3.60
C GLY A 59 10.43 -18.33 -4.05
N MET A 60 10.06 -17.11 -4.43
CA MET A 60 10.98 -16.08 -4.92
C MET A 60 11.21 -15.02 -3.85
N ASP A 61 12.48 -14.70 -3.58
CA ASP A 61 12.82 -13.61 -2.67
C ASP A 61 13.05 -12.32 -3.46
N ALA A 62 12.32 -11.27 -3.07
CA ALA A 62 12.40 -9.96 -3.68
C ALA A 62 13.10 -9.01 -2.69
N GLU A 63 14.42 -8.86 -2.84
CA GLU A 63 15.16 -7.84 -2.11
C GLU A 63 14.76 -6.42 -2.53
N ARG A 64 15.03 -5.45 -1.66
CA ARG A 64 14.63 -4.06 -1.83
C ARG A 64 15.44 -3.43 -2.96
N VAL A 65 14.81 -3.18 -4.12
CA VAL A 65 15.30 -2.18 -5.07
C VAL A 65 15.06 -0.82 -4.40
N LEU A 66 16.16 -0.13 -4.05
CA LEU A 66 16.16 1.21 -3.47
C LEU A 66 15.84 2.25 -4.55
#